data_AF-A0A5J6A3I0-F1
#
_entry.id   AF-A0A5J6A3I0-F1
#
_cell.length_a   1.000
_cell.length_b   1.000
_cell.length_c   1.000
_cell.angle_alpha   90.00
_cell.angle_beta   90.00
_cell.angle_gamma   90.00
#
_symmetry.space_group_name_H-M   'P 1'
#
loop_
_entity.id
_entity.type
_entity.pdbx_description
1 polymer ?
#
loop_
_entity_poly.entity_id
_entity_poly.type
_entity_poly.pdbx_seq_one_letter_code
_entity_poly.pdbx_strand_id
1 'polypeptide(L)' 'QVDSTTNVISLSRELERASQASHVVRVAASNTLLDPAAPPPLLPSSTFLLTINVREADPRPVFEREIYTAGIYETDTSNR' A
#
# COMPACT_ATOMS: atom_id res chain seq x y z
N GLN A 1 -4.20 10.17 6.09
CA GLN A 1 -4.79 11.51 6.17
C GLN A 1 -4.65 12.19 4.82
N VAL A 2 -5.57 13.06 4.44
CA VAL A 2 -5.48 13.87 3.22
C VAL A 2 -5.37 15.35 3.61
N ASP A 3 -4.44 16.06 2.99
CA ASP A 3 -4.36 17.52 3.04
C ASP A 3 -5.30 18.10 1.97
N SER A 4 -6.27 18.90 2.40
CA SER A 4 -7.30 19.48 1.53
C SER A 4 -6.81 20.58 0.59
N THR A 5 -5.62 21.14 0.84
CA THR A 5 -5.05 22.21 0.03
C THR A 5 -4.01 21.66 -0.94
N THR A 6 -3.15 20.74 -0.49
CA THR A 6 -2.08 20.18 -1.31
C THR A 6 -2.45 18.87 -2.01
N ASN A 7 -3.58 18.26 -1.64
CA ASN A 7 -4.02 16.94 -2.09
C ASN A 7 -3.03 15.81 -1.77
N VAL A 8 -2.12 16.02 -0.82
CA VAL A 8 -1.15 15.02 -0.39
C VAL A 8 -1.81 14.04 0.57
N ILE A 9 -1.62 12.75 0.32
CA ILE A 9 -2.06 11.66 1.20
C ILE A 9 -0.85 11.19 2.01
N SER A 10 -0.96 11.26 3.34
CA SER A 10 0.07 10.85 4.29
C SER A 10 -0.43 9.75 5.23
N LEU A 11 0.50 9.05 5.85
CA LEU A 11 0.19 8.07 6.90
C LEU A 11 -0.23 8.81 8.17
N SER A 12 -1.38 8.43 8.74
CA SER A 12 -1.80 8.92 10.06
C SER A 12 -1.21 8.09 11.21
N ARG A 13 -0.75 6.88 10.91
CA ARG A 13 -0.05 5.95 11.80
C ARG A 13 0.77 4.99 10.96
N GLU A 14 1.68 4.29 11.61
CA GLU A 14 2.44 3.21 10.99
C GLU A 14 1.52 2.10 10.46
N LEU A 15 1.92 1.48 9.36
CA LEU A 15 1.20 0.38 8.73
C LEU A 15 2.02 -0.91 8.86
N GLU A 16 1.34 -1.98 9.25
CA GLU A 16 1.93 -3.30 9.34
C GLU A 16 1.24 -4.24 8.35
N ARG A 17 2.02 -4.79 7.42
CA ARG A 17 1.50 -5.68 6.36
C ARG A 17 0.84 -6.93 6.94
N ALA A 18 1.39 -7.48 8.03
CA ALA A 18 0.85 -8.67 8.71
C ALA A 18 -0.56 -8.43 9.28
N SER A 19 -0.86 -7.19 9.69
CA SER A 19 -2.19 -6.80 10.12
C SER A 19 -3.14 -6.60 8.92
N GLN A 20 -2.71 -5.82 7.92
CA GLN A 20 -3.51 -5.54 6.73
C GLN A 20 -2.63 -5.20 5.53
N ALA A 21 -2.72 -6.01 4.47
CA ALA A 21 -1.91 -5.84 3.27
C ALA A 21 -2.49 -4.84 2.26
N SER A 22 -3.79 -4.54 2.34
CA SER A 22 -4.46 -3.63 1.41
C SER A 22 -5.56 -2.81 2.10
N HIS A 23 -5.59 -1.51 1.81
CA HIS A 23 -6.61 -0.59 2.30
C HIS A 23 -7.35 0.03 1.11
N VAL A 24 -8.68 0.10 1.19
CA VAL A 24 -9.51 0.82 0.22
C VAL A 24 -10.03 2.07 0.89
N VAL A 25 -9.67 3.24 0.35
CA VAL A 25 -10.05 4.55 0.89
C VAL A 25 -10.93 5.26 -0.12
N ARG A 26 -12.08 5.77 0.34
CA ARG A 26 -12.96 6.60 -0.48
C ARG A 26 -12.54 8.05 -0.35
N VAL A 27 -12.15 8.66 -1.46
CA VAL A 27 -11.72 10.07 -1.52
C VAL A 27 -12.78 10.87 -2.25
N ALA A 28 -13.22 11.94 -1.61
CA ALA A 28 -14.22 12.86 -2.14
C ALA A 28 -13.59 14.22 -2.41
N ALA A 29 -13.94 14.83 -3.55
CA ALA A 29 -13.57 16.20 -3.89
C ALA A 29 -14.84 17.03 -4.08
N SER A 30 -14.77 18.29 -3.67
CA SER A 30 -15.81 19.29 -3.91
C SER A 30 -15.17 20.60 -4.34
N ASN A 31 -15.87 21.37 -5.16
CA ASN A 31 -15.44 22.72 -5.49
C ASN A 31 -15.77 23.62 -4.29
N THR A 32 -14.79 24.38 -3.82
CA THR A 32 -15.06 25.48 -2.89
C THR A 32 -15.81 26.57 -3.64
N LEU A 33 -16.98 26.97 -3.13
CA LEU A 33 -17.72 28.10 -3.67
C LEU A 33 -16.86 29.37 -3.52
N LEU A 34 -16.76 30.15 -4.61
CA LEU A 34 -16.05 31.44 -4.62
C LEU A 34 -16.71 32.50 -3.73
N ASP A 35 -17.97 32.26 -3.34
CA ASP A 35 -18.77 33.15 -2.50
C ASP A 35 -18.86 32.59 -1.06
N PRO A 36 -18.30 33.28 -0.05
CA PRO A 36 -18.40 32.86 1.36
C PRO A 36 -19.82 32.89 1.93
N ALA A 37 -20.78 33.55 1.26
CA ALA A 37 -22.19 33.59 1.68
C ALA A 37 -23.01 32.42 1.10
N ALA A 38 -22.46 31.67 0.15
CA ALA A 38 -23.17 30.56 -0.47
C ALA A 38 -23.08 29.29 0.41
N PRO A 39 -24.20 28.56 0.60
CA PRO A 39 -24.20 27.34 1.40
C PRO A 39 -23.26 26.31 0.79
N PRO A 40 -22.44 25.60 1.60
CA PRO A 40 -21.50 24.63 1.08
C PRO A 40 -22.22 23.58 0.21
N PRO A 41 -21.59 23.12 -0.88
CA PRO A 41 -22.20 22.12 -1.74
C PRO A 41 -22.57 20.89 -0.92
N LEU A 42 -23.85 20.50 -0.99
CA LEU A 42 -24.47 19.45 -0.16
C LEU A 42 -23.89 18.05 -0.42
N LEU A 43 -23.17 17.86 -1.54
CA LEU A 43 -22.59 16.59 -1.96
C LEU A 43 -21.21 16.82 -2.58
N PRO A 44 -20.28 15.85 -2.42
CA PRO A 44 -19.01 15.88 -3.14
C PRO A 44 -19.26 15.82 -4.65
N SER A 45 -18.59 16.71 -5.41
CA SER A 45 -18.72 16.79 -6.86
C SER A 45 -18.11 15.58 -7.57
N SER A 46 -17.14 14.94 -6.93
CA SER A 46 -16.51 13.72 -7.42
C SER A 46 -16.10 12.81 -6.27
N THR A 47 -16.16 11.51 -6.48
CA THR A 47 -15.68 10.52 -5.51
C THR A 47 -14.99 9.38 -6.23
N PHE A 48 -13.85 8.94 -5.71
CA PHE A 48 -13.12 7.79 -6.24
C PHE A 48 -12.64 6.87 -5.11
N LEU A 49 -12.30 5.63 -5.48
CA LEU A 49 -11.73 4.64 -4.58
C LEU A 49 -10.23 4.53 -4.83
N LEU A 50 -9.45 4.68 -3.78
CA LEU A 50 -8.00 4.51 -3.77
C LEU A 50 -7.65 3.20 -3.08
N THR A 51 -6.94 2.32 -3.79
CA THR A 51 -6.40 1.09 -3.23
C THR A 51 -4.94 1.30 -2.86
N ILE A 52 -4.61 1.17 -1.58
CA ILE A 52 -3.27 1.32 -1.03
C ILE A 52 -2.76 -0.06 -0.67
N ASN A 53 -1.63 -0.47 -1.26
CA ASN A 53 -1.01 -1.76 -0.97
C ASN A 53 0.21 -1.58 -0.06
N VAL A 54 0.23 -2.30 1.06
CA VAL A 54 1.31 -2.25 2.06
C VAL A 54 2.39 -3.25 1.69
N ARG A 55 3.63 -2.77 1.55
CA ARG A 55 4.81 -3.60 1.32
C ARG A 55 5.48 -3.94 2.64
N GLU A 56 6.06 -5.12 2.70
CA GLU A 56 6.90 -5.51 3.82
C GLU A 56 8.20 -4.71 3.73
N ALA A 57 8.57 -4.05 4.83
CA ALA A 57 9.78 -3.23 4.86
C ALA A 57 11.05 -4.08 4.78
N ASP A 58 11.03 -5.28 5.37
CA ASP A 58 12.14 -6.23 5.39
C ASP A 58 11.61 -7.68 5.31
N PRO A 59 11.27 -8.17 4.10
CA PRO A 59 10.80 -9.54 3.94
C PRO A 59 11.93 -10.51 4.21
N ARG A 60 11.82 -11.30 5.27
CA ARG A 60 12.80 -12.35 5.59
C ARG A 60 12.77 -13.43 4.52
N PRO A 61 13.93 -13.92 4.05
CA PRO A 61 13.96 -15.07 3.15
C PRO A 61 13.31 -16.27 3.84
N VAL A 62 12.46 -16.96 3.11
CA VAL A 62 11.79 -18.19 3.57
C VAL A 62 12.31 -19.35 2.74
N PHE A 63 12.66 -20.44 3.41
CA PHE A 63 12.97 -21.68 2.71
C PHE A 63 11.69 -22.23 2.07
N GLU A 64 11.79 -22.72 0.84
CA GLU A 64 10.67 -23.42 0.20
C GLU A 64 10.37 -24.76 0.88
N ARG A 65 11.39 -25.36 1.50
CA ARG A 65 11.33 -26.63 2.22
C ARG A 65 12.09 -26.56 3.52
N GLU A 66 11.59 -27.25 4.54
CA GLU A 66 12.27 -27.37 5.83
C GLU A 66 13.58 -28.17 5.71
N ILE A 67 13.60 -29.20 4.85
CA ILE A 67 14.75 -30.05 4.60
C ILE A 67 14.98 -30.18 3.10
N TYR A 68 16.21 -29.95 2.69
CA TYR A 68 16.69 -30.24 1.34
C TYR A 68 17.58 -31.47 1.38
N THR A 69 17.20 -32.50 0.62
CA THR A 69 18.03 -33.69 0.40
C THR A 69 18.59 -33.62 -1.00
N ALA A 70 19.90 -33.67 -1.13
CA ALA A 70 20.61 -33.77 -2.40
C ALA A 70 21.54 -34.99 -2.35
N GLY A 71 21.66 -35.68 -3.48
CA GLY A 71 22.67 -36.72 -3.70
C GLY A 71 23.77 -36.17 -4.59
N ILE A 72 25.02 -36.46 -4.24
CA ILE A 72 26.18 -36.15 -5.09
C ILE A 72 26.81 -37.47 -5.55
N TYR A 73 27.38 -37.47 -6.76
CA TYR A 73 28.17 -38.59 -7.26
C TYR A 73 29.65 -38.33 -7.00
N GLU A 74 30.44 -39.39 -6.81
CA GLU A 74 31.89 -39.27 -6.58
C GLU A 74 32.62 -38.62 -7.77
N THR A 75 32.09 -38.77 -8.98
CA THR A 75 32.64 -38.19 -10.20
C THR A 75 32.23 -36.74 -10.44
N ASP A 76 31.45 -36.15 -9.52
CA ASP A 76 30.98 -34.77 -9.69
C ASP A 76 32.15 -33.81 -9.43
N THR A 77 32.65 -33.19 -10.51
CA THR A 77 33.78 -32.27 -10.45
C THR A 77 33.27 -30.85 -10.70
N SER A 78 33.69 -29.90 -9.86
CA SER A 78 33.40 -28.49 -10.13
C SER A 78 34.20 -28.05 -11.34
N ASN A 79 33.52 -27.89 -12.48
CA ASN A 79 34.11 -27.20 -13.62
C ASN A 79 34.44 -25.77 -13.19
N ARG A 80 35.73 -25.46 -13.13
CA ARG A 80 36.28 -24.17 -12.74
C ARG A 80 36.72 -23.38 -13.95
#